data_AF-A0A1V9ZV44-F1
#
_entry.id   AF-A0A1V9ZV44-F1
#
_cell.length_a   1.000
_cell.length_b   1.000
_cell.length_c   1.000
_cell.angle_alpha   90.00
_cell.angle_beta   90.00
_cell.angle_gamma   90.00
#
_symmetry.space_group_name_H-M   'P 1'
#
loop_
_entity.id
_entity.type
_entity.pdbx_description
1 polymer ?
#
loop_
_entity_poly.entity_id
_entity_poly.type
_entity_poly.pdbx_seq_one_letter_code
_entity_poly.pdbx_strand_id
1 'polypeptide(L)'
;MASSYSGYKGFRSWAGQECPTLKPGETYDSRATKFSVMGQSIMNTQPTSICVKNPAYSSVHTADFGLVTKADYAKANNLSKDSYNDVVAGKSFLGISMYQSDFVHFQNDAKNLVGIPMEKYKRAFETMAKEDDERTEDGIVCIPRDRIKELLTIVYGKIPTTRMLDIYAHMLDPIPDSKISWQLFLEATERIMIFVVNNTSKMQGKASWMEYLKSHRVLPGVMPSSSYQIDYGMNGSNPLDRPYLSRTKGMASTTSDLADGTTKNTFHIPRYAGFMPETQHNPDAVTQGDCNAPRTKGSDLRLYHLNNIPGYTGFIPEDSKNVRGEATTGTDPRTTNGFIYRPHT
;
A
#
# COMPACT_ATOMS: atom_id res chain seq x y z
N MET A 1 -25.00 53.94 -14.49
CA MET A 1 -24.38 53.16 -15.58
C MET A 1 -23.08 52.58 -15.05
N ALA A 2 -22.95 51.26 -15.07
CA ALA A 2 -21.79 50.51 -14.61
C ALA A 2 -20.79 50.28 -15.74
N SER A 3 -19.50 50.28 -15.43
CA SER A 3 -18.46 49.53 -16.16
C SER A 3 -17.46 49.06 -15.08
N SER A 4 -17.62 47.85 -14.56
CA SER A 4 -17.05 46.58 -15.04
C SER A 4 -15.75 46.22 -14.30
N TYR A 5 -15.89 45.39 -13.26
CA TYR A 5 -14.99 44.33 -12.71
C TYR A 5 -13.56 44.22 -13.27
N SER A 6 -12.49 43.79 -12.58
CA SER A 6 -12.28 42.93 -11.40
C SER A 6 -10.74 42.87 -11.25
N GLY A 7 -10.16 42.88 -10.04
CA GLY A 7 -9.73 41.64 -9.39
C GLY A 7 -8.21 41.44 -9.41
N TYR A 8 -7.72 40.71 -8.43
CA TYR A 8 -6.33 40.33 -8.22
C TYR A 8 -5.74 39.69 -9.49
N LYS A 9 -4.73 40.34 -10.10
CA LYS A 9 -3.95 39.77 -11.20
C LYS A 9 -3.05 38.68 -10.61
N GLY A 10 -3.46 37.42 -10.77
CA GLY A 10 -2.77 36.25 -10.22
C GLY A 10 -1.26 36.19 -10.50
N PHE A 11 -0.59 35.31 -9.75
CA PHE A 11 0.85 35.03 -9.83
C PHE A 11 1.27 34.76 -11.28
N ARG A 12 2.08 35.63 -11.88
CA ARG A 12 2.73 35.36 -13.17
C ARG A 12 3.87 34.39 -12.95
N SER A 13 3.98 33.36 -13.79
CA SER A 13 5.12 32.43 -13.74
C SER A 13 6.43 33.20 -13.96
N TRP A 14 7.51 32.72 -13.34
CA TRP A 14 8.84 33.36 -13.35
C TRP A 14 9.38 33.64 -14.77
N ALA A 15 8.88 32.92 -15.77
CA ALA A 15 9.24 33.09 -17.18
C ALA A 15 8.61 34.32 -17.86
N GLY A 16 7.56 34.92 -17.28
CA GLY A 16 6.82 36.05 -17.85
C GLY A 16 7.06 37.39 -17.16
N GLN A 17 8.02 37.47 -16.22
CA GLN A 17 8.46 38.73 -15.61
C GLN A 17 9.68 39.27 -16.36
N GLU A 18 9.60 40.49 -16.85
CA GLU A 18 10.76 41.22 -17.36
C GLU A 18 11.69 41.52 -16.17
N CYS A 19 12.92 40.98 -16.23
CA CYS A 19 13.91 41.19 -15.17
C CYS A 19 14.29 42.69 -15.08
N PRO A 20 14.16 43.33 -13.91
CA PRO A 20 14.18 44.78 -13.81
C PRO A 20 15.55 45.44 -14.00
N THR A 21 16.65 44.70 -14.14
CA THR A 21 17.96 45.30 -14.45
C THR A 21 18.82 44.40 -15.36
N LEU A 22 19.27 44.97 -16.47
CA LEU A 22 20.40 44.45 -17.23
C LEU A 22 21.69 44.73 -16.45
N LYS A 23 22.69 43.84 -16.56
CA LYS A 23 24.01 44.12 -15.99
C LYS A 23 24.64 45.30 -16.72
N PRO A 24 25.41 46.17 -16.04
CA PRO A 24 26.10 47.28 -16.70
C PRO A 24 26.92 46.77 -17.90
N GLY A 25 26.64 47.29 -19.09
CA GLY A 25 27.29 46.91 -20.34
C GLY A 25 26.59 45.82 -21.18
N GLU A 26 25.48 45.24 -20.72
CA GLU A 26 24.67 44.29 -21.52
C GLU A 26 23.45 44.99 -22.13
N THR A 27 23.22 44.79 -23.43
CA THR A 27 21.98 45.17 -24.14
C THR A 27 21.06 43.95 -24.30
N TYR A 28 19.75 44.16 -24.45
CA TYR A 28 18.80 43.05 -24.65
C TYR A 28 19.17 42.16 -25.86
N ASP A 29 19.66 42.76 -26.95
CA ASP A 29 20.13 42.04 -28.14
C ASP A 29 21.38 41.19 -27.88
N SER A 30 22.32 41.68 -27.05
CA SER A 30 23.52 40.93 -26.67
C SER A 30 23.22 39.70 -25.79
N ARG A 31 22.10 39.72 -25.06
CA ARG A 31 21.65 38.59 -24.23
C ARG A 31 20.86 37.57 -25.04
N ALA A 32 20.01 38.01 -25.97
CA ALA A 32 19.26 37.10 -26.86
C ALA A 32 20.22 36.25 -27.71
N THR A 33 21.33 36.84 -28.14
CA THR A 33 22.37 36.16 -28.93
C THR A 33 23.26 35.22 -28.11
N LYS A 34 23.53 35.51 -26.82
CA LYS A 34 24.32 34.62 -25.95
C LYS A 34 23.75 33.20 -25.85
N PHE A 35 22.43 33.07 -25.76
CA PHE A 35 21.78 31.77 -25.63
C PHE A 35 21.43 31.13 -26.98
N SER A 36 21.23 31.92 -28.04
CA SER A 36 21.03 31.38 -29.38
C SER A 36 22.32 30.82 -30.00
N VAL A 37 23.48 31.44 -29.73
CA VAL A 37 24.78 30.96 -30.22
C VAL A 37 25.18 29.65 -29.54
N MET A 38 24.91 29.49 -28.24
CA MET A 38 25.06 28.18 -27.57
C MET A 38 24.07 27.15 -28.12
N GLY A 39 22.81 27.52 -28.34
CA GLY A 39 21.80 26.63 -28.92
C GLY A 39 22.14 26.17 -30.34
N GLN A 40 22.64 27.07 -31.19
CA GLN A 40 23.06 26.76 -32.56
C GLN A 40 24.35 25.93 -32.60
N SER A 41 25.31 26.17 -31.71
CA SER A 41 26.50 25.31 -31.60
C SER A 41 26.12 23.89 -31.20
N ILE A 42 25.14 23.70 -30.32
CA ILE A 42 24.67 22.37 -29.89
C ILE A 42 23.89 21.67 -31.01
N MET A 43 23.11 22.41 -31.79
CA MET A 43 22.28 21.88 -32.88
C MET A 43 23.09 21.56 -34.15
N ASN A 44 24.10 22.37 -34.48
CA ASN A 44 24.82 22.26 -35.75
C ASN A 44 26.04 21.33 -35.73
N THR A 45 26.56 20.94 -34.55
CA THR A 45 27.74 20.05 -34.46
C THR A 45 27.42 18.58 -34.25
N GLN A 46 26.17 18.13 -34.41
CA GLN A 46 25.84 16.70 -34.26
C GLN A 46 24.88 16.17 -35.32
N PRO A 47 25.33 15.22 -36.18
CA PRO A 47 24.46 14.12 -36.55
C PRO A 47 24.25 13.28 -35.29
N THR A 48 23.00 13.22 -34.84
CA THR A 48 22.42 12.24 -33.90
C THR A 48 23.40 11.42 -33.04
N SER A 49 23.38 11.67 -31.73
CA SER A 49 23.76 10.75 -30.64
C SER A 49 25.23 10.63 -30.21
N ILE A 50 25.86 11.75 -29.84
CA ILE A 50 27.03 11.66 -28.93
C ILE A 50 26.77 12.51 -27.69
N CYS A 51 26.08 11.90 -26.73
CA CYS A 51 26.36 12.21 -25.33
C CYS A 51 27.85 11.88 -25.13
N VAL A 52 28.67 12.84 -24.70
CA VAL A 52 30.04 12.58 -24.27
C VAL A 52 29.95 11.72 -23.00
N LYS A 53 29.78 10.42 -23.21
CA LYS A 53 29.78 9.42 -22.14
C LYS A 53 31.21 9.32 -21.68
N ASN A 54 31.49 9.84 -20.50
CA ASN A 54 32.73 9.54 -19.82
C ASN A 54 32.75 8.02 -19.56
N PRO A 55 33.67 7.24 -20.17
CA PRO A 55 33.67 5.78 -20.08
C PRO A 55 33.89 5.27 -18.65
N ALA A 56 34.35 6.12 -17.73
CA ALA A 56 34.44 5.81 -16.30
C ALA A 56 33.07 5.65 -15.61
N TYR A 57 32.00 6.20 -16.18
CA TYR A 57 30.65 6.19 -15.60
C TYR A 57 29.61 5.46 -16.48
N SER A 58 30.02 4.79 -17.56
CA SER A 58 29.11 3.94 -18.31
C SER A 58 28.79 2.68 -17.51
N SER A 59 27.51 2.35 -17.37
CA SER A 59 27.12 1.07 -16.79
C SER A 59 27.69 -0.08 -17.63
N VAL A 60 28.07 -1.18 -16.97
CA VAL A 60 28.65 -2.38 -17.59
C VAL A 60 27.80 -2.88 -18.78
N HIS A 61 26.50 -2.61 -18.79
CA HIS A 61 25.57 -2.99 -19.87
C HIS A 61 25.68 -2.16 -21.16
N THR A 62 26.35 -1.02 -21.14
CA THR A 62 26.52 -0.12 -22.30
C THR A 62 27.95 0.01 -22.76
N ALA A 63 28.88 -0.60 -22.03
CA ALA A 63 30.28 -0.68 -22.42
C ALA A 63 30.42 -1.76 -23.49
N ASP A 64 30.89 -1.36 -24.66
CA ASP A 64 31.23 -2.28 -25.74
C ASP A 64 32.56 -2.94 -25.37
N PHE A 65 32.49 -4.09 -24.69
CA PHE A 65 33.67 -4.89 -24.40
C PHE A 65 34.05 -5.62 -25.68
N GLY A 66 34.78 -4.92 -26.55
CA GLY A 66 35.35 -5.51 -27.76
C GLY A 66 36.15 -6.77 -27.44
N LEU A 67 36.25 -7.67 -28.43
CA LEU A 67 37.02 -8.90 -28.32
C LEU A 67 38.48 -8.53 -28.02
N VAL A 68 38.94 -8.78 -26.79
CA VAL A 68 40.30 -8.44 -26.37
C VAL A 68 41.29 -9.21 -27.25
N THR A 69 42.10 -8.49 -28.00
CA THR A 69 43.04 -9.09 -28.95
C THR A 69 44.36 -9.40 -28.26
N LYS A 70 45.16 -10.32 -28.83
CA LYS A 70 46.46 -10.71 -28.26
C LYS A 70 47.44 -9.52 -28.11
N ALA A 71 47.23 -8.45 -28.88
CA ALA A 71 48.02 -7.22 -28.81
C ALA A 71 47.78 -6.39 -27.53
N ASP A 72 46.59 -6.50 -26.93
CA ASP A 72 46.22 -5.72 -25.73
C ASP A 72 46.96 -6.21 -24.46
N TYR A 73 47.52 -7.42 -24.52
CA TYR A 73 48.33 -8.03 -23.46
C TYR A 73 49.83 -7.76 -23.59
N ALA A 74 50.28 -6.97 -24.57
CA ALA A 74 51.70 -6.73 -24.84
C ALA A 74 52.37 -5.71 -23.90
N LYS A 75 52.03 -5.71 -22.61
CA LYS A 75 52.84 -5.06 -21.56
C LYS A 75 53.59 -6.12 -20.78
N ALA A 76 54.86 -6.28 -21.15
CA ALA A 76 55.80 -7.16 -20.50
C ALA A 76 56.11 -6.67 -19.08
N ASN A 77 55.76 -7.48 -18.08
CA ASN A 77 56.69 -7.92 -17.03
C ASN A 77 56.13 -9.13 -16.27
N ASN A 78 56.61 -10.30 -16.72
CA ASN A 78 56.89 -11.54 -16.02
C ASN A 78 56.20 -11.80 -14.66
N LEU A 79 55.40 -12.87 -14.58
CA LEU A 79 55.67 -14.05 -13.75
C LEU A 79 54.61 -15.13 -13.99
N SER A 80 55.08 -16.38 -14.09
CA SER A 80 54.34 -17.57 -14.49
C SER A 80 53.12 -17.89 -13.63
N LYS A 81 52.01 -18.25 -14.27
CA LYS A 81 51.23 -19.44 -13.89
C LYS A 81 50.43 -19.90 -15.11
N ASP A 82 50.73 -21.11 -15.56
CA ASP A 82 49.85 -21.85 -16.46
C ASP A 82 48.51 -22.08 -15.74
N SER A 83 47.52 -21.23 -16.03
CA SER A 83 46.14 -21.56 -15.76
C SER A 83 45.47 -21.82 -17.11
N TYR A 84 44.97 -23.04 -17.28
CA TYR A 84 44.03 -23.38 -18.33
C TYR A 84 42.78 -22.50 -18.17
N ASN A 85 42.83 -21.30 -18.72
CA ASN A 85 41.66 -20.48 -18.93
C ASN A 85 41.10 -20.93 -20.28
N ASP A 86 40.34 -22.01 -20.26
CA ASP A 86 39.36 -22.25 -21.31
C ASP A 86 38.53 -20.97 -21.38
N VAL A 87 38.79 -20.16 -22.40
CA VAL A 87 37.95 -19.02 -22.74
C VAL A 87 36.66 -19.66 -23.22
N VAL A 88 35.78 -19.97 -22.27
CA VAL A 88 34.43 -20.46 -22.54
C VAL A 88 33.84 -19.45 -23.48
N ALA A 89 33.52 -19.89 -24.70
CA ALA A 89 32.97 -19.06 -25.76
C ALA A 89 31.91 -18.12 -25.14
N GLY A 90 32.19 -16.82 -25.20
CA GLY A 90 31.49 -15.82 -24.39
C GLY A 90 29.98 -15.98 -24.56
N LYS A 91 29.28 -16.36 -23.50
CA LYS A 91 27.82 -16.35 -23.49
C LYS A 91 27.39 -14.90 -23.61
N SER A 92 26.55 -14.58 -24.59
CA SER A 92 25.97 -13.24 -24.70
C SER A 92 25.18 -12.95 -23.43
N PHE A 93 25.43 -11.78 -22.84
CA PHE A 93 24.70 -11.35 -21.66
C PHE A 93 23.28 -10.98 -22.08
N LEU A 94 22.30 -11.81 -21.70
CA LEU A 94 20.88 -11.61 -21.98
C LEU A 94 20.16 -10.80 -20.88
N GLY A 95 20.88 -10.32 -19.87
CA GLY A 95 20.27 -9.60 -18.76
C GLY A 95 19.75 -8.24 -19.21
N ILE A 96 18.45 -8.05 -19.10
CA ILE A 96 17.79 -6.76 -19.33
C ILE A 96 17.34 -6.24 -17.96
N SER A 97 17.52 -4.95 -17.70
CA SER A 97 17.03 -4.34 -16.45
C SER A 97 15.50 -4.37 -16.38
N MET A 98 14.93 -4.50 -15.18
CA MET A 98 13.47 -4.44 -14.97
C MET A 98 12.86 -3.15 -15.53
N TYR A 99 13.58 -2.03 -15.48
CA TYR A 99 13.12 -0.78 -16.07
C TYR A 99 12.91 -0.90 -17.59
N GLN A 100 13.87 -1.51 -18.28
CA GLN A 100 13.83 -1.66 -19.73
C GLN A 100 12.75 -2.64 -20.19
N SER A 101 12.50 -3.71 -19.42
CA SER A 101 11.43 -4.66 -19.71
C SER A 101 10.04 -4.10 -19.38
N ASP A 102 9.89 -3.38 -18.26
CA ASP A 102 8.56 -3.12 -17.68
C ASP A 102 8.06 -1.69 -17.87
N PHE A 103 8.92 -0.72 -18.15
CA PHE A 103 8.55 0.70 -18.20
C PHE A 103 8.66 1.30 -19.60
N VAL A 104 9.76 1.05 -20.30
CA VAL A 104 10.05 1.72 -21.59
C VAL A 104 9.00 1.37 -22.64
N HIS A 105 8.50 0.14 -22.66
CA HIS A 105 7.56 -0.35 -23.67
C HIS A 105 6.12 -0.49 -23.17
N PHE A 106 5.85 -0.18 -21.90
CA PHE A 106 4.54 -0.37 -21.27
C PHE A 106 3.41 0.34 -22.03
N GLN A 107 3.65 1.54 -22.56
CA GLN A 107 2.64 2.28 -23.33
C GLN A 107 2.27 1.60 -24.65
N ASN A 108 3.22 0.93 -25.30
CA ASN A 108 2.95 0.19 -26.53
C ASN A 108 2.23 -1.13 -26.22
N ASP A 109 2.67 -1.84 -25.18
CA ASP A 109 2.04 -3.07 -24.71
C ASP A 109 0.59 -2.81 -24.25
N ALA A 110 0.37 -1.68 -23.58
CA ALA A 110 -0.94 -1.16 -23.19
C ALA A 110 -1.87 -0.87 -24.38
N LYS A 111 -1.35 -0.24 -25.44
CA LYS A 111 -2.14 0.00 -26.66
C LYS A 111 -2.48 -1.31 -27.36
N ASN A 112 -1.52 -2.24 -27.41
CA ASN A 112 -1.74 -3.58 -27.96
C ASN A 112 -2.81 -4.33 -27.17
N LEU A 113 -2.85 -4.18 -25.84
CA LEU A 113 -3.87 -4.77 -24.97
C LEU A 113 -5.29 -4.33 -25.35
N VAL A 114 -5.49 -3.02 -25.52
CA VAL A 114 -6.78 -2.42 -25.88
C VAL A 114 -7.21 -2.82 -27.30
N GLY A 115 -6.24 -3.06 -28.19
CA GLY A 115 -6.51 -3.49 -29.57
C GLY A 115 -6.92 -4.96 -29.71
N ILE A 116 -6.84 -5.79 -28.66
CA ILE A 116 -7.21 -7.20 -28.74
C ILE A 116 -8.71 -7.37 -28.52
N PRO A 117 -9.45 -7.96 -29.48
CA PRO A 117 -10.87 -8.17 -29.33
C PRO A 117 -11.17 -9.17 -28.20
N MET A 118 -12.26 -8.93 -27.46
CA MET A 118 -12.70 -9.76 -26.33
C MET A 118 -12.93 -11.23 -26.74
N GLU A 119 -13.30 -11.48 -28.00
CA GLU A 119 -13.47 -12.82 -28.58
C GLU A 119 -12.20 -13.68 -28.49
N LYS A 120 -11.02 -13.05 -28.58
CA LYS A 120 -9.74 -13.77 -28.48
C LYS A 120 -9.49 -14.28 -27.07
N TYR A 121 -9.87 -13.50 -26.05
CA TYR A 121 -9.82 -13.91 -24.66
C TYR A 121 -10.79 -15.05 -24.38
N LYS A 122 -12.01 -14.97 -24.92
CA LYS A 122 -13.02 -16.02 -24.78
C LYS A 122 -12.54 -17.35 -25.36
N ARG A 123 -12.00 -17.32 -26.58
CA ARG A 123 -11.47 -18.51 -27.24
C ARG A 123 -10.33 -19.14 -26.45
N ALA A 124 -9.40 -18.33 -25.91
CA ALA A 124 -8.29 -18.82 -25.09
C ALA A 124 -8.78 -19.42 -23.75
N PHE A 125 -9.79 -18.80 -23.13
CA PHE A 125 -10.40 -19.30 -21.90
C PHE A 125 -11.09 -20.64 -22.12
N GLU A 126 -11.87 -20.77 -23.20
CA GLU A 126 -12.55 -22.02 -23.57
C GLU A 126 -11.58 -23.14 -23.97
N THR A 127 -10.43 -22.84 -24.58
CA THR A 127 -9.42 -23.87 -24.88
C THR A 127 -8.78 -24.39 -23.60
N MET A 128 -8.40 -23.51 -22.68
CA MET A 128 -7.79 -23.90 -21.40
C MET A 128 -8.75 -24.72 -20.54
N ALA A 129 -10.03 -24.32 -20.50
CA ALA A 129 -11.01 -25.04 -19.71
C ALA A 129 -11.44 -26.40 -20.30
N LYS A 130 -11.18 -26.65 -21.59
CA LYS A 130 -11.38 -27.95 -22.23
C LYS A 130 -10.25 -28.95 -21.93
N GLU A 131 -9.06 -28.45 -21.60
CA GLU A 131 -7.91 -29.31 -21.30
C GLU A 131 -8.02 -29.95 -19.90
N ASP A 132 -8.67 -29.26 -18.95
CA ASP A 132 -8.69 -29.69 -17.54
C ASP A 132 -10.02 -30.31 -17.07
N ASP A 133 -11.07 -30.34 -17.89
CA ASP A 133 -12.44 -30.78 -17.51
C ASP A 133 -12.96 -30.13 -16.21
N GLU A 134 -12.46 -28.95 -15.84
CA GLU A 134 -12.82 -28.23 -14.61
C GLU A 134 -14.14 -27.45 -14.78
N ARG A 135 -15.25 -28.19 -14.75
CA ARG A 135 -16.59 -27.61 -14.59
C ARG A 135 -16.95 -27.59 -13.10
N THR A 136 -17.42 -26.44 -12.63
CA THR A 136 -18.05 -26.37 -11.30
C THR A 136 -19.38 -27.13 -11.32
N GLU A 137 -19.91 -27.53 -10.17
CA GLU A 137 -21.18 -28.28 -10.03
C GLU A 137 -22.36 -27.65 -10.80
N ASP A 138 -22.30 -26.34 -11.07
CA ASP A 138 -23.29 -25.55 -11.83
C ASP A 138 -23.04 -25.47 -13.36
N GLY A 139 -22.06 -26.23 -13.90
CA GLY A 139 -21.71 -26.19 -15.32
C GLY A 139 -21.00 -24.91 -15.78
N ILE A 140 -20.56 -24.07 -14.84
CA ILE A 140 -19.79 -22.85 -15.11
C ILE A 140 -18.33 -23.22 -15.37
N VAL A 141 -17.82 -22.69 -16.48
CA VAL A 141 -16.43 -22.84 -16.93
C VAL A 141 -15.52 -21.99 -16.03
N CYS A 142 -14.61 -22.63 -15.31
CA CYS A 142 -13.70 -21.99 -14.36
C CYS A 142 -12.25 -22.36 -14.68
N ILE A 143 -11.31 -21.48 -14.37
CA ILE A 143 -9.87 -21.71 -14.51
C ILE A 143 -9.18 -21.38 -13.18
N PRO A 144 -8.21 -22.19 -12.72
CA PRO A 144 -7.41 -21.86 -11.54
C PRO A 144 -6.58 -20.58 -11.74
N ARG A 145 -6.48 -19.78 -10.68
CA ARG A 145 -5.80 -18.46 -10.70
C ARG A 145 -4.35 -18.54 -11.20
N ASP A 146 -3.63 -19.60 -10.90
CA ASP A 146 -2.21 -19.74 -11.26
C ASP A 146 -1.98 -19.82 -12.78
N ARG A 147 -2.99 -20.23 -13.55
CA ARG A 147 -2.90 -20.41 -15.02
C ARG A 147 -3.19 -19.14 -15.82
N ILE A 148 -3.43 -17.99 -15.17
CA ILE A 148 -3.61 -16.71 -15.87
C ILE A 148 -2.42 -16.40 -16.80
N LYS A 149 -1.19 -16.72 -16.37
CA LYS A 149 0.01 -16.47 -17.16
C LYS A 149 -0.03 -17.23 -18.50
N GLU A 150 -0.51 -18.47 -18.49
CA GLU A 150 -0.63 -19.31 -19.68
C GLU A 150 -1.72 -18.77 -20.61
N LEU A 151 -2.89 -18.44 -20.05
CA LEU A 151 -3.99 -17.83 -20.78
C LEU A 151 -3.54 -16.54 -21.49
N LEU A 152 -2.87 -15.65 -20.78
CA LEU A 152 -2.40 -14.39 -21.35
C LEU A 152 -1.29 -14.62 -22.40
N THR A 153 -0.47 -15.66 -22.24
CA THR A 153 0.54 -16.02 -23.25
C THR A 153 -0.12 -16.47 -24.56
N ILE A 154 -1.22 -17.22 -24.49
CA ILE A 154 -2.02 -17.61 -25.66
C ILE A 154 -2.66 -16.38 -26.32
N VAL A 155 -3.17 -15.44 -25.52
CA VAL A 155 -3.84 -14.26 -26.05
C VAL A 155 -2.86 -13.27 -26.68
N TYR A 156 -1.72 -13.00 -26.04
CA TYR A 156 -0.73 -12.04 -26.57
C TYR A 156 0.21 -12.66 -27.61
N GLY A 157 0.36 -13.98 -27.64
CA GLY A 157 1.38 -14.65 -28.47
C GLY A 157 2.82 -14.40 -27.99
N LYS A 158 2.98 -13.76 -26.83
CA LYS A 158 4.24 -13.46 -26.14
C LYS A 158 4.01 -13.61 -24.64
N ILE A 159 5.06 -13.99 -23.92
CA ILE A 159 5.04 -14.00 -22.45
C ILE A 159 4.70 -12.59 -21.95
N PRO A 160 3.63 -12.43 -21.15
CA PRO A 160 3.25 -11.14 -20.59
C PRO A 160 4.36 -10.59 -19.70
N THR A 161 4.54 -9.27 -19.72
CA THR A 161 5.45 -8.56 -18.82
C THR A 161 5.02 -8.75 -17.37
N THR A 162 5.97 -8.84 -16.44
CA THR A 162 5.76 -8.97 -14.98
C THR A 162 4.75 -7.94 -14.46
N ARG A 163 4.91 -6.68 -14.83
CA ARG A 163 3.98 -5.60 -14.48
C ARG A 163 2.53 -5.86 -14.92
N MET A 164 2.32 -6.48 -16.09
CA MET A 164 0.97 -6.81 -16.54
C MET A 164 0.37 -7.92 -15.69
N LEU A 165 1.17 -8.95 -15.37
CA LEU A 165 0.74 -10.01 -14.46
C LEU A 165 0.34 -9.46 -13.09
N ASP A 166 1.09 -8.50 -12.55
CA ASP A 166 0.76 -7.84 -11.27
C ASP A 166 -0.56 -7.06 -11.35
N ILE A 167 -0.81 -6.36 -12.46
CA ILE A 167 -2.09 -5.65 -12.69
C ILE A 167 -3.26 -6.64 -12.73
N TYR A 168 -3.11 -7.76 -13.45
CA TYR A 168 -4.11 -8.81 -13.48
C TYR A 168 -4.31 -9.46 -12.11
N ALA A 169 -3.23 -9.75 -11.38
CA ALA A 169 -3.28 -10.33 -10.04
C ALA A 169 -4.03 -9.43 -9.05
N HIS A 170 -3.71 -8.12 -9.02
CA HIS A 170 -4.38 -7.17 -8.15
C HIS A 170 -5.88 -7.04 -8.45
N MET A 171 -6.28 -7.13 -9.72
CA MET A 171 -7.70 -7.05 -10.10
C MET A 171 -8.47 -8.33 -9.78
N LEU A 172 -7.76 -9.44 -9.57
CA LEU A 172 -8.32 -10.77 -9.25
C LEU A 172 -8.08 -11.17 -7.77
N ASP A 173 -7.33 -10.39 -7.00
CA ASP A 173 -7.10 -10.57 -5.55
C ASP A 173 -8.34 -10.47 -4.65
N PRO A 174 -9.40 -9.69 -4.96
CA PRO A 174 -10.57 -9.59 -4.09
C PRO A 174 -11.38 -10.90 -3.95
N ILE A 175 -10.97 -11.98 -4.62
CA ILE A 175 -11.73 -13.21 -4.76
C ILE A 175 -11.15 -14.26 -3.79
N PRO A 176 -11.96 -14.78 -2.85
CA PRO A 176 -11.50 -15.79 -1.88
C PRO A 176 -11.33 -17.17 -2.52
N ASP A 177 -12.04 -17.43 -3.62
CA ASP A 177 -11.99 -18.69 -4.34
C ASP A 177 -10.79 -18.69 -5.30
N SER A 178 -9.95 -19.72 -5.23
CA SER A 178 -8.77 -19.91 -6.09
C SER A 178 -9.11 -20.14 -7.58
N LYS A 179 -10.40 -20.08 -7.94
CA LYS A 179 -10.97 -20.32 -9.26
C LYS A 179 -11.60 -19.05 -9.82
N ILE A 180 -11.37 -18.82 -11.11
CA ILE A 180 -11.85 -17.64 -11.83
C ILE A 180 -12.91 -18.07 -12.84
N SER A 181 -14.11 -17.49 -12.73
CA SER A 181 -15.18 -17.66 -13.71
C SER A 181 -15.00 -16.72 -14.91
N TRP A 182 -15.56 -17.08 -16.07
CA TRP A 182 -15.48 -16.24 -17.27
C TRP A 182 -16.07 -14.84 -17.08
N GLN A 183 -17.21 -14.71 -16.40
CA GLN A 183 -17.87 -13.42 -16.16
C GLN A 183 -16.98 -12.48 -15.34
N LEU A 184 -16.31 -13.04 -14.33
CA LEU A 184 -15.41 -12.31 -13.45
C LEU A 184 -14.13 -11.89 -14.17
N PHE A 185 -13.59 -12.79 -15.01
CA PHE A 185 -12.45 -12.47 -15.86
C PHE A 185 -12.81 -11.36 -16.88
N LEU A 186 -14.01 -11.40 -17.44
CA LEU A 186 -14.52 -10.35 -18.33
C LEU A 186 -14.55 -9.00 -17.60
N GLU A 187 -15.19 -8.92 -16.43
CA GLU A 187 -15.26 -7.69 -15.66
C GLU A 187 -13.85 -7.16 -15.29
N ALA A 188 -12.94 -8.06 -14.88
CA ALA A 188 -11.56 -7.70 -14.56
C ALA A 188 -10.82 -7.16 -15.80
N THR A 189 -10.95 -7.80 -16.96
CA THR A 189 -10.31 -7.34 -18.20
C THR A 189 -10.83 -5.98 -18.66
N GLU A 190 -12.13 -5.71 -18.55
CA GLU A 190 -12.70 -4.39 -18.87
C GLU A 190 -12.16 -3.29 -17.94
N ARG A 191 -12.08 -3.56 -16.63
CA ARG A 191 -11.46 -2.64 -15.65
C ARG A 191 -10.00 -2.35 -15.99
N ILE A 192 -9.24 -3.38 -16.38
CA ILE A 192 -7.83 -3.24 -16.77
C ILE A 192 -7.72 -2.40 -18.03
N MET A 193 -8.55 -2.62 -19.05
CA MET A 193 -8.54 -1.80 -20.27
C MET A 193 -8.76 -0.32 -19.94
N ILE A 194 -9.74 0.00 -19.09
CA ILE A 194 -10.00 1.39 -18.64
C ILE A 194 -8.80 1.96 -17.87
N PHE A 195 -8.25 1.19 -16.93
CA PHE A 195 -7.08 1.60 -16.14
C PHE A 195 -5.86 1.89 -17.02
N VAL A 196 -5.59 1.01 -17.98
CA VAL A 196 -4.44 1.11 -18.89
C VAL A 196 -4.60 2.31 -19.84
N VAL A 197 -5.79 2.55 -20.39
CA VAL A 197 -6.08 3.73 -21.22
C VAL A 197 -5.83 5.02 -20.44
N ASN A 198 -6.31 5.09 -19.19
CA ASN A 198 -6.15 6.26 -18.33
C ASN A 198 -4.67 6.54 -17.95
N ASN A 199 -3.86 5.50 -17.75
CA ASN A 199 -2.46 5.66 -17.37
C ASN A 199 -1.53 5.97 -18.55
N THR A 200 -1.91 5.60 -19.77
CA THR A 200 -1.03 5.68 -20.95
C THR A 200 -1.35 6.83 -21.91
N SER A 201 -2.56 7.38 -21.83
CA SER A 201 -2.93 8.56 -22.61
C SER A 201 -2.90 9.82 -21.74
N LYS A 202 -2.30 10.90 -22.25
CA LYS A 202 -2.60 12.26 -21.74
C LYS A 202 -4.02 12.57 -22.17
N MET A 203 -5.00 12.19 -21.36
CA MET A 203 -6.41 12.51 -21.60
C MET A 203 -6.55 14.05 -21.65
N GLN A 204 -6.71 14.62 -22.84
CA GLN A 204 -7.34 15.94 -22.97
C GLN A 204 -8.84 15.74 -22.77
N GLY A 205 -9.28 15.81 -21.51
CA GLY A 205 -10.65 15.52 -21.10
C GLY A 205 -10.72 15.12 -19.63
N LYS A 206 -11.93 14.99 -19.09
CA LYS A 206 -12.13 14.45 -17.74
C LYS A 206 -11.70 12.98 -17.75
N ALA A 207 -10.91 12.56 -16.76
CA ALA A 207 -10.39 11.19 -16.71
C ALA A 207 -11.52 10.15 -16.69
N SER A 208 -11.39 9.06 -17.46
CA SER A 208 -12.47 8.08 -17.67
C SER A 208 -12.94 7.39 -16.37
N TRP A 209 -12.11 7.33 -15.32
CA TRP A 209 -12.55 6.86 -14.00
C TRP A 209 -13.65 7.74 -13.38
N MET A 210 -13.73 9.03 -13.73
CA MET A 210 -14.83 9.90 -13.30
C MET A 210 -16.13 9.57 -14.02
N GLU A 211 -16.08 9.07 -15.25
CA GLU A 211 -17.26 8.57 -15.97
C GLU A 211 -17.72 7.24 -15.38
N TYR A 212 -16.78 6.37 -15.01
CA TYR A 212 -17.04 5.14 -14.26
C TYR A 212 -17.72 5.43 -12.90
N LEU A 213 -17.22 6.40 -12.11
CA LEU A 213 -17.86 6.79 -10.86
C LEU A 213 -19.24 7.45 -11.04
N LYS A 214 -19.50 8.08 -12.20
CA LYS A 214 -20.81 8.65 -12.52
C LYS A 214 -21.82 7.61 -13.00
N SER A 215 -21.35 6.57 -13.70
CA SER A 215 -22.21 5.47 -14.15
C SER A 215 -22.62 4.55 -13.00
N HIS A 216 -21.85 4.52 -11.92
CA HIS A 216 -22.16 3.75 -10.72
C HIS A 216 -22.86 4.63 -9.69
N ARG A 217 -24.09 4.26 -9.35
CA ARG A 217 -24.89 4.94 -8.33
C ARG A 217 -24.21 4.78 -6.95
N VAL A 218 -23.45 5.78 -6.54
CA VAL A 218 -22.99 5.89 -5.15
C VAL A 218 -24.20 6.16 -4.26
N LEU A 219 -24.18 5.65 -3.03
CA LEU A 219 -25.20 5.97 -2.04
C LEU A 219 -25.24 7.49 -1.85
N PRO A 220 -26.38 8.17 -2.10
CA PRO A 220 -26.49 9.59 -1.83
C PRO A 220 -26.30 9.80 -0.33
N GLY A 221 -25.53 10.83 0.05
CA GLY A 221 -25.41 11.23 1.45
C GLY A 221 -26.80 11.52 2.03
N VAL A 222 -27.05 11.05 3.26
CA VAL A 222 -28.29 11.32 3.96
C VAL A 222 -28.33 12.80 4.35
N MET A 223 -29.48 13.46 4.18
CA MET A 223 -29.68 14.82 4.67
C MET A 223 -29.60 14.83 6.20
N PRO A 224 -28.75 15.67 6.82
CA PRO A 224 -28.68 15.76 8.27
C PRO A 224 -29.98 16.33 8.84
N SER A 225 -30.35 15.89 10.03
CA SER A 225 -31.47 16.47 10.78
C SER A 225 -31.17 17.92 11.16
N SER A 226 -32.22 18.75 11.25
CA SER A 226 -32.05 20.11 11.78
C SER A 226 -31.77 20.08 13.29
N SER A 227 -31.11 21.11 13.81
CA SER A 227 -30.87 21.24 15.26
C SER A 227 -32.16 21.15 16.06
N TYR A 228 -33.24 21.79 15.58
CA TYR A 228 -34.56 21.72 16.20
C TYR A 228 -35.08 20.27 16.27
N GLN A 229 -34.91 19.48 15.21
CA GLN A 229 -35.33 18.08 15.18
C GLN A 229 -34.53 17.21 16.16
N ILE A 230 -33.24 17.50 16.35
CA ILE A 230 -32.37 16.77 17.29
C ILE A 230 -32.74 17.12 18.74
N ASP A 231 -32.95 18.41 19.01
CA ASP A 231 -33.20 18.89 20.37
C ASP A 231 -34.64 18.62 20.85
N TYR A 232 -35.62 18.96 20.02
CA TYR A 232 -37.05 18.97 20.38
C TYR A 232 -37.85 17.82 19.75
N GLY A 233 -37.26 17.12 18.78
CA GLY A 233 -37.90 16.03 18.07
C GLY A 233 -38.55 16.45 16.74
N MET A 234 -38.98 15.44 15.99
CA MET A 234 -39.62 15.61 14.68
C MET A 234 -41.13 15.88 14.82
N ASN A 235 -41.78 16.29 13.73
CA ASN A 235 -43.23 16.41 13.73
C ASN A 235 -43.89 15.08 14.13
N GLY A 236 -44.75 15.11 15.16
CA GLY A 236 -45.39 13.91 15.72
C GLY A 236 -44.59 13.15 16.76
N SER A 237 -43.38 13.58 17.14
CA SER A 237 -42.64 12.95 18.25
C SER A 237 -43.21 13.35 19.61
N ASN A 238 -43.36 12.39 20.52
CA ASN A 238 -43.78 12.65 21.90
C ASN A 238 -42.55 12.98 22.78
N PRO A 239 -42.50 14.15 23.43
CA PRO A 239 -41.36 14.54 24.26
C PRO A 239 -41.17 13.64 25.49
N LEU A 240 -42.22 12.96 25.96
CA LEU A 240 -42.17 12.07 27.12
C LEU A 240 -41.54 10.70 26.82
N ASP A 241 -41.42 10.34 25.54
CA ASP A 241 -40.85 9.04 25.13
C ASP A 241 -39.31 9.06 25.13
N ARG A 242 -38.68 10.20 25.43
CA ARG A 242 -37.22 10.31 25.45
C ARG A 242 -36.65 9.49 26.63
N PRO A 243 -35.79 8.49 26.38
CA PRO A 243 -35.29 7.62 27.44
C PRO A 243 -34.39 8.38 28.40
N TYR A 244 -34.37 7.96 29.65
CA TYR A 244 -33.32 8.37 30.59
C TYR A 244 -31.99 7.71 30.20
N LEU A 245 -30.89 8.46 30.24
CA LEU A 245 -29.56 7.89 30.08
C LEU A 245 -29.22 7.12 31.35
N SER A 246 -29.06 5.80 31.23
CA SER A 246 -28.72 4.94 32.36
C SER A 246 -27.36 5.30 32.98
N ARG A 247 -26.45 5.89 32.18
CA ARG A 247 -25.07 6.22 32.58
C ARG A 247 -24.96 7.29 33.66
N THR A 248 -25.84 8.31 33.60
CA THR A 248 -25.83 9.45 34.53
C THR A 248 -27.05 9.48 35.46
N LYS A 249 -27.95 8.49 35.36
CA LYS A 249 -29.29 8.51 35.99
C LYS A 249 -30.03 9.85 35.75
N GLY A 250 -29.85 10.43 34.57
CA GLY A 250 -30.41 11.72 34.15
C GLY A 250 -31.16 11.60 32.83
N MET A 251 -31.97 12.60 32.49
CA MET A 251 -32.63 12.64 31.17
C MET A 251 -31.59 12.62 30.05
N ALA A 252 -31.88 11.93 28.94
CA ALA A 252 -31.02 12.03 27.77
C ALA A 252 -30.89 13.48 27.32
N SER A 253 -29.67 14.03 27.38
CA SER A 253 -29.43 15.41 26.97
C SER A 253 -29.81 15.60 25.52
N THR A 254 -30.46 16.72 25.21
CA THR A 254 -30.78 17.13 23.84
C THR A 254 -29.52 17.33 22.98
N THR A 255 -28.39 17.60 23.65
CA THR A 255 -27.08 17.94 23.07
C THR A 255 -26.03 16.86 23.30
N SER A 256 -26.44 15.58 23.29
CA SER A 256 -25.50 14.46 23.53
C SER A 256 -24.40 14.38 22.47
N ASP A 257 -24.72 14.74 21.23
CA ASP A 257 -23.79 14.88 20.10
C ASP A 257 -22.70 15.92 20.35
N LEU A 258 -23.03 17.03 21.03
CA LEU A 258 -22.06 18.06 21.42
C LEU A 258 -21.21 17.67 22.63
N ALA A 259 -21.66 16.67 23.39
CA ALA A 259 -21.00 16.20 24.60
C ALA A 259 -20.07 14.99 24.33
N ASP A 260 -19.96 14.57 23.07
CA ASP A 260 -19.02 13.54 22.65
C ASP A 260 -17.59 13.95 22.95
N GLY A 261 -16.76 12.97 23.32
CA GLY A 261 -15.40 13.21 23.83
C GLY A 261 -15.32 13.79 25.25
N THR A 262 -16.44 13.95 25.97
CA THR A 262 -16.46 14.41 27.37
C THR A 262 -16.97 13.34 28.35
N THR A 263 -16.77 13.57 29.65
CA THR A 263 -17.24 12.68 30.72
C THR A 263 -18.76 12.65 30.86
N LYS A 264 -19.51 13.46 30.10
CA LYS A 264 -20.98 13.47 30.15
C LYS A 264 -21.59 12.27 29.43
N ASN A 265 -20.88 11.71 28.44
CA ASN A 265 -21.36 10.57 27.65
C ASN A 265 -20.70 9.22 28.05
N THR A 266 -19.75 9.24 28.99
CA THR A 266 -19.04 8.04 29.50
C THR A 266 -19.32 7.83 30.99
N PHE A 267 -18.91 6.69 31.55
CA PHE A 267 -18.99 6.41 32.99
C PHE A 267 -17.82 7.01 33.80
N HIS A 268 -16.99 7.83 33.17
CA HIS A 268 -15.91 8.53 33.87
C HIS A 268 -16.44 9.54 34.89
N ILE A 269 -15.66 9.74 35.96
CA ILE A 269 -15.95 10.78 36.95
C ILE A 269 -15.87 12.17 36.30
N PRO A 270 -16.70 13.14 36.71
CA PRO A 270 -16.54 14.52 36.29
C PRO A 270 -15.11 15.03 36.54
N ARG A 271 -14.57 15.83 35.60
CA ARG A 271 -13.18 16.34 35.60
C ARG A 271 -12.10 15.29 35.33
N TYR A 272 -12.44 14.08 34.90
CA TYR A 272 -11.44 13.18 34.32
C TYR A 272 -10.75 13.88 33.13
N ALA A 273 -9.41 13.94 33.20
CA ALA A 273 -8.58 14.67 32.27
C ALA A 273 -7.85 13.77 31.26
N GLY A 274 -8.15 12.46 31.27
CA GLY A 274 -7.60 11.53 30.28
C GLY A 274 -8.31 11.64 28.94
N PHE A 275 -7.67 11.09 27.92
CA PHE A 275 -8.25 10.99 26.58
C PHE A 275 -9.52 10.13 26.58
N MET A 276 -10.57 10.60 25.90
CA MET A 276 -11.82 9.88 25.68
C MET A 276 -12.03 9.72 24.17
N PRO A 277 -12.08 8.49 23.65
CA PRO A 277 -12.23 8.25 22.22
C PRO A 277 -13.65 8.54 21.75
N GLU A 278 -13.77 9.38 20.72
CA GLU A 278 -14.99 9.64 19.97
C GLU A 278 -14.93 8.86 18.64
N THR A 279 -15.09 7.55 18.70
CA THR A 279 -15.17 6.73 17.49
C THR A 279 -16.29 5.71 17.64
N GLN A 280 -17.12 5.57 16.62
CA GLN A 280 -18.14 4.52 16.56
C GLN A 280 -17.65 3.28 15.81
N HIS A 281 -16.48 3.37 15.16
CA HIS A 281 -15.99 2.36 14.24
C HIS A 281 -15.04 1.35 14.89
N ASN A 282 -14.41 1.71 16.01
CA ASN A 282 -13.52 0.81 16.75
C ASN A 282 -14.21 0.34 18.04
N PRO A 283 -14.71 -0.91 18.10
CA PRO A 283 -15.45 -1.42 19.26
C PRO A 283 -14.58 -1.49 20.52
N ASP A 284 -13.29 -1.77 20.40
CA ASP A 284 -12.38 -1.86 21.55
C ASP A 284 -12.14 -0.48 22.17
N ALA A 285 -11.98 0.55 21.33
CA ALA A 285 -11.85 1.92 21.80
C ALA A 285 -13.13 2.40 22.49
N VAL A 286 -14.30 2.06 21.95
CA VAL A 286 -15.61 2.38 22.56
C VAL A 286 -15.73 1.73 23.94
N THR A 287 -15.48 0.42 24.02
CA THR A 287 -15.65 -0.33 25.27
C THR A 287 -14.69 0.14 26.37
N GLN A 288 -13.43 0.44 26.02
CA GLN A 288 -12.45 0.97 26.97
C GLN A 288 -12.74 2.42 27.36
N GLY A 289 -13.15 3.25 26.39
CA GLY A 289 -13.47 4.66 26.59
C GLY A 289 -14.73 4.91 27.41
N ASP A 290 -15.71 3.99 27.39
CA ASP A 290 -16.94 4.12 28.19
C ASP A 290 -16.66 3.94 29.69
N CYS A 291 -15.61 3.19 30.07
CA CYS A 291 -15.20 2.97 31.47
C CYS A 291 -16.30 2.39 32.38
N ASN A 292 -17.12 1.48 31.84
CA ASN A 292 -18.21 0.84 32.59
C ASN A 292 -17.73 0.11 33.85
N ALA A 293 -16.55 -0.52 33.79
CA ALA A 293 -15.91 -1.15 34.94
C ALA A 293 -14.77 -0.27 35.47
N PRO A 294 -14.60 -0.17 36.80
CA PRO A 294 -13.46 0.52 37.38
C PRO A 294 -12.16 -0.20 37.03
N ARG A 295 -11.08 0.56 36.86
CA ARG A 295 -9.75 -0.03 36.62
C ARG A 295 -9.35 -0.92 37.79
N THR A 296 -8.86 -2.13 37.48
CA THR A 296 -8.28 -3.03 38.47
C THR A 296 -7.00 -2.43 39.04
N LYS A 297 -6.83 -2.51 40.37
CA LYS A 297 -5.57 -2.16 41.01
C LYS A 297 -4.57 -3.27 40.70
N GLY A 298 -3.39 -2.93 40.20
CA GLY A 298 -2.32 -3.90 39.98
C GLY A 298 -1.86 -4.48 41.31
N SER A 299 -1.88 -5.80 41.44
CA SER A 299 -1.41 -6.54 42.61
C SER A 299 -0.07 -7.24 42.36
N ASP A 300 0.57 -6.99 41.23
CA ASP A 300 1.70 -7.76 40.68
C ASP A 300 3.05 -7.41 41.34
N LEU A 301 3.02 -7.19 42.65
CA LEU A 301 4.20 -7.01 43.46
C LEU A 301 4.55 -8.34 44.13
N ARG A 302 5.86 -8.65 44.13
CA ARG A 302 6.44 -9.82 44.82
C ARG A 302 6.10 -9.86 46.31
N LEU A 303 5.77 -8.71 46.90
CA LEU A 303 5.49 -8.52 48.32
C LEU A 303 4.33 -9.39 48.85
N TYR A 304 3.35 -9.73 48.00
CA TYR A 304 2.14 -10.44 48.42
C TYR A 304 2.07 -11.89 47.92
N HIS A 305 2.99 -12.30 47.03
CA HIS A 305 3.00 -13.61 46.39
C HIS A 305 4.13 -14.49 46.95
N LEU A 306 4.25 -14.53 48.28
CA LEU A 306 5.16 -15.45 48.97
C LEU A 306 4.39 -16.73 49.31
N ASN A 307 4.63 -17.77 48.52
CA ASN A 307 4.09 -19.11 48.80
C ASN A 307 4.78 -19.78 50.00
N ASN A 308 5.91 -19.24 50.46
CA ASN A 308 6.72 -19.83 51.50
C ASN A 308 6.49 -19.12 52.83
N ILE A 309 6.59 -19.90 53.92
CA ILE A 309 6.50 -19.37 55.28
C ILE A 309 7.57 -18.30 55.55
N PRO A 310 7.27 -17.27 56.37
CA PRO A 310 8.26 -16.33 56.83
C PRO A 310 9.46 -17.05 57.49
N GLY A 311 10.68 -16.66 57.11
CA GLY A 311 11.92 -17.26 57.62
C GLY A 311 12.51 -18.37 56.75
N TYR A 312 11.81 -18.86 55.72
CA TYR A 312 12.40 -19.74 54.71
C TYR A 312 13.46 -18.99 53.88
N THR A 313 14.70 -19.49 53.87
CA THR A 313 15.86 -18.86 53.21
C THR A 313 16.29 -19.56 51.92
N GLY A 314 15.52 -20.54 51.44
CA GLY A 314 15.82 -21.25 50.19
C GLY A 314 15.49 -20.43 48.93
N PHE A 315 15.52 -21.09 47.78
CA PHE A 315 15.29 -20.43 46.49
C PHE A 315 13.92 -19.76 46.43
N ILE A 316 13.90 -18.47 46.06
CA ILE A 316 12.70 -17.68 45.79
C ILE A 316 12.65 -17.44 44.28
N PRO A 317 11.65 -17.98 43.56
CA PRO A 317 11.54 -17.74 42.12
C PRO A 317 11.26 -16.27 41.84
N GLU A 318 12.11 -15.63 41.02
CA GLU A 318 11.92 -14.24 40.59
C GLU A 318 11.08 -14.10 39.31
N ASP A 319 11.05 -15.15 38.50
CA ASP A 319 10.31 -15.22 37.24
C ASP A 319 9.08 -16.11 37.40
N SER A 320 7.94 -15.72 36.82
CA SER A 320 6.66 -16.43 36.93
C SER A 320 6.76 -17.86 36.42
N LYS A 321 7.61 -18.13 35.41
CA LYS A 321 7.85 -19.48 34.88
C LYS A 321 8.48 -20.44 35.90
N ASN A 322 9.14 -19.91 36.94
CA ASN A 322 9.80 -20.69 37.98
C ASN A 322 8.91 -20.87 39.22
N VAL A 323 7.75 -20.21 39.28
CA VAL A 323 6.80 -20.33 40.38
C VAL A 323 6.07 -21.66 40.25
N ARG A 324 6.26 -22.55 41.22
CA ARG A 324 5.63 -23.89 41.26
C ARG A 324 4.69 -24.08 42.46
N GLY A 325 4.27 -22.99 43.09
CA GLY A 325 3.51 -23.02 44.34
C GLY A 325 4.41 -22.95 45.57
N GLU A 326 3.92 -23.45 46.70
CA GLU A 326 4.63 -23.50 47.98
C GLU A 326 5.82 -24.47 47.90
N ALA A 327 6.94 -24.12 48.52
CA ALA A 327 8.09 -25.00 48.61
C ALA A 327 7.74 -26.22 49.47
N THR A 328 7.67 -27.40 48.85
CA THR A 328 7.42 -28.68 49.51
C THR A 328 8.67 -29.29 50.15
N THR A 329 9.71 -28.49 50.37
CA THR A 329 10.98 -28.92 50.97
C THR A 329 10.73 -29.35 52.41
N GLY A 330 10.49 -30.65 52.63
CA GLY A 330 10.13 -31.23 53.92
C GLY A 330 9.10 -32.35 53.82
N THR A 331 8.36 -32.45 52.71
CA THR A 331 7.37 -33.51 52.46
C THR A 331 7.78 -34.46 51.32
N ASP A 332 8.99 -34.31 50.79
CA ASP A 332 9.52 -35.23 49.77
C ASP A 332 9.80 -36.62 50.39
N PRO A 333 9.16 -37.70 49.89
CA PRO A 333 9.35 -39.06 50.41
C PRO A 333 10.78 -39.59 50.24
N ARG A 334 11.61 -38.93 49.42
CA ARG A 334 13.05 -39.24 49.29
C ARG A 334 13.87 -38.78 50.49
N THR A 335 13.33 -37.88 51.31
CA THR A 335 13.97 -37.42 52.55
C THR A 335 13.46 -38.23 53.73
N THR A 336 14.31 -38.51 54.71
CA THR A 336 13.92 -39.26 55.93
C THR A 336 12.80 -38.55 56.70
N ASN A 337 12.82 -37.21 56.72
CA ASN A 337 11.82 -36.41 57.40
C ASN A 337 10.49 -36.40 56.63
N GLY A 338 10.53 -36.26 55.30
CA GLY A 338 9.32 -36.28 54.46
C GLY A 338 8.68 -37.67 54.35
N PHE A 339 9.46 -38.75 54.41
CA PHE A 339 8.95 -40.12 54.41
C PHE A 339 8.05 -40.44 55.62
N ILE A 340 8.35 -39.85 56.78
CA ILE A 340 7.59 -40.05 58.02
C ILE A 340 6.30 -39.22 58.02
N TYR A 341 6.26 -38.11 57.27
CA TYR A 341 5.11 -37.24 57.18
C TYR A 341 3.95 -37.91 56.41
N ARG A 342 2.87 -38.26 57.14
CA ARG A 342 1.60 -38.69 56.54
C ARG A 342 0.59 -37.55 56.68
N PRO A 343 0.02 -37.02 55.58
CA PRO A 343 -1.03 -36.02 55.70
C PRO A 343 -2.22 -36.63 56.45
N HIS A 344 -2.72 -35.93 57.46
CA HIS A 344 -3.98 -36.27 58.11
C HIS A 344 -5.10 -36.00 57.10
N THR A 345 -5.77 -37.07 56.66
CA THR A 345 -6.96 -37.03 55.79
C THR A 345 -8.14 -36.41 56.49
#